data_AF-A0A966L2T2-F1
#
_entry.id   AF-A0A966L2T2-F1
#
_cell.length_a   1.000
_cell.length_b   1.000
_cell.length_c   1.000
_cell.angle_alpha   90.00
_cell.angle_beta   90.00
_cell.angle_gamma   90.00
#
_symmetry.space_group_name_H-M   'P 1'
#
loop_
_entity.id
_entity.type
_entity.pdbx_description
1 polymer ?
#
loop_
_entity_poly.entity_id
_entity_poly.type
_entity_poly.pdbx_seq_one_letter_code
_entity_poly.pdbx_strand_id
1 'polypeptide(L)'
;MRILATSIAFLAACSPIPAEEQSSDHAQERQDSSYATQAAAPAPDYAKLTRAERLEGEGYARREASAPLPANAREIGQAWFDRLEAAHALLGAGYDGKGPDGAITQIDVGMTQSDFARWARDNGWNVPKHIAWGVAPAMNLPAVSDSAKPGIRFWPASSARTGAQNEALIYGKVELRDGCFWATHGDGEADKLAFFHGEIGLDRDEEGFYILKDRVGGQTLARLGEPMNWGGPPSAYIAPETAKALHEACGDAPVLVVGSPESRERFATIYPHVRDQEAPPPPPTD
;
A
#
# COMPACT_ATOMS: atom_id res chain seq x y z
N MET A 1 -32.93 78.52 -31.37
CA MET A 1 -34.27 77.94 -31.09
C MET A 1 -34.37 77.77 -29.58
N ARG A 2 -35.36 78.43 -28.96
CA ARG A 2 -35.91 78.40 -27.58
C ARG A 2 -35.12 77.61 -26.49
N ILE A 3 -34.53 78.24 -25.46
CA ILE A 3 -35.10 78.90 -24.25
C ILE A 3 -35.22 77.94 -23.04
N LEU A 4 -34.55 78.31 -21.93
CA LEU A 4 -34.81 78.09 -20.48
C LEU A 4 -35.09 76.65 -19.98
N ALA A 5 -35.06 76.32 -18.69
CA ALA A 5 -34.29 76.65 -17.49
C ALA A 5 -34.88 75.75 -16.38
N THR A 6 -34.08 75.42 -15.36
CA THR A 6 -34.47 75.14 -13.96
C THR A 6 -35.48 74.01 -13.61
N SER A 7 -34.94 73.04 -12.85
CA SER A 7 -35.43 72.44 -11.58
C SER A 7 -36.92 72.18 -11.38
N ILE A 8 -37.25 70.93 -11.00
CA ILE A 8 -38.23 70.62 -9.94
C ILE A 8 -37.75 69.34 -9.23
N ALA A 9 -37.59 69.44 -7.91
CA ALA A 9 -37.50 68.31 -6.99
C ALA A 9 -38.92 67.78 -6.70
N PHE A 10 -39.09 66.47 -6.71
CA PHE A 10 -40.26 65.82 -6.10
C PHE A 10 -39.76 64.87 -5.00
N LEU A 11 -40.10 65.22 -3.76
CA LEU A 11 -40.15 64.29 -2.63
C LEU A 11 -41.48 63.53 -2.72
N ALA A 12 -41.43 62.20 -2.69
CA ALA A 12 -42.55 61.36 -2.30
C ALA A 12 -42.01 60.19 -1.46
N ALA A 13 -42.64 60.00 -0.31
CA ALA A 13 -42.25 59.12 0.79
C ALA A 13 -42.84 57.70 0.66
N CYS A 14 -42.19 56.74 1.34
CA CYS A 14 -42.65 55.45 1.93
C CYS A 14 -43.53 54.52 1.06
N SER A 15 -43.19 53.26 0.78
CA SER A 15 -42.81 52.14 1.67
C SER A 15 -42.23 50.95 0.85
N PRO A 16 -41.54 49.97 1.47
CA PRO A 16 -40.71 48.99 0.76
C PRO A 16 -41.47 47.76 0.28
N ILE A 17 -41.10 47.25 -0.90
CA ILE A 17 -41.34 45.89 -1.39
C ILE A 17 -39.98 45.18 -1.36
N PRO A 18 -39.81 44.04 -0.68
CA PRO A 18 -38.52 43.36 -0.63
C PRO A 18 -38.40 42.43 -1.83
N ALA A 19 -37.36 42.59 -2.63
CA ALA A 19 -36.92 41.56 -3.56
C ALA A 19 -35.42 41.71 -3.85
N GLU A 20 -34.67 40.72 -3.36
CA GLU A 20 -33.47 40.13 -3.96
C GLU A 20 -32.20 40.98 -3.96
N GLU A 21 -31.51 40.97 -2.81
CA GLU A 21 -30.06 41.08 -2.77
C GLU A 21 -29.45 39.82 -3.39
N GLN A 22 -28.94 39.93 -4.61
CA GLN A 22 -27.93 39.01 -5.13
C GLN A 22 -26.61 39.31 -4.40
N SER A 23 -26.37 38.61 -3.29
CA SER A 23 -25.03 38.51 -2.72
C SER A 23 -24.20 37.55 -3.56
N SER A 24 -23.27 38.08 -4.34
CA SER A 24 -22.20 37.34 -4.98
C SER A 24 -21.24 36.84 -3.90
N ASP A 25 -21.54 35.68 -3.33
CA ASP A 25 -20.66 34.98 -2.39
C ASP A 25 -19.88 33.92 -3.17
N HIS A 26 -18.72 34.33 -3.72
CA HIS A 26 -17.68 33.38 -4.09
C HIS A 26 -16.95 32.94 -2.81
N ALA A 27 -17.68 32.29 -1.91
CA ALA A 27 -17.11 31.42 -0.91
C ALA A 27 -16.82 30.09 -1.60
N GLN A 28 -15.54 29.80 -1.84
CA GLN A 28 -15.10 28.42 -2.00
C GLN A 28 -15.60 27.66 -0.78
N GLU A 29 -16.63 26.84 -0.98
CA GLU A 29 -16.96 25.73 -0.09
C GLU A 29 -15.70 24.89 0.05
N ARG A 30 -14.93 25.13 1.13
CA ARG A 30 -14.27 24.02 1.80
C ARG A 30 -15.42 23.11 2.18
N GLN A 31 -15.70 22.11 1.36
CA GLN A 31 -16.42 20.94 1.81
C GLN A 31 -15.70 20.48 3.08
N ASP A 32 -16.36 20.62 4.23
CA ASP A 32 -16.06 19.86 5.43
C ASP A 32 -16.32 18.38 5.09
N SER A 33 -15.48 17.78 4.23
CA SER A 33 -15.47 16.34 4.05
C SER A 33 -14.87 15.78 5.32
N SER A 34 -15.71 15.41 6.28
CA SER A 34 -15.27 14.63 7.43
C SER A 34 -14.66 13.34 6.88
N TYR A 35 -13.36 13.14 7.10
CA TYR A 35 -12.70 11.91 6.66
C TYR A 35 -13.25 10.71 7.43
N ALA A 36 -13.08 9.52 6.86
CA ALA A 36 -13.67 8.31 7.42
C ALA A 36 -12.99 7.87 8.72
N THR A 37 -13.76 7.20 9.58
CA THR A 37 -13.26 6.53 10.78
C THR A 37 -13.83 5.12 10.84
N GLN A 38 -12.97 4.14 11.06
CA GLN A 38 -13.28 2.71 11.20
C GLN A 38 -12.31 2.09 12.21
N ALA A 39 -12.72 2.13 13.50
CA ALA A 39 -11.95 1.55 14.59
C ALA A 39 -12.23 0.04 14.80
N ALA A 40 -13.37 -0.43 14.31
CA ALA A 40 -13.78 -1.83 14.37
C ALA A 40 -14.61 -2.17 13.13
N ALA A 41 -14.52 -3.42 12.71
CA ALA A 41 -15.39 -3.99 11.69
C ALA A 41 -15.69 -5.45 12.02
N PRO A 42 -16.91 -5.94 11.77
CA PRO A 42 -17.19 -7.37 11.85
C PRO A 42 -16.44 -8.10 10.73
N ALA A 43 -15.91 -9.29 11.01
CA ALA A 43 -15.28 -10.11 9.97
C ALA A 43 -16.30 -10.45 8.86
N PRO A 44 -15.96 -10.24 7.57
CA PRO A 44 -16.78 -10.69 6.47
C PRO A 44 -16.80 -12.22 6.40
N ASP A 45 -17.64 -12.77 5.53
CA ASP A 45 -17.60 -14.20 5.19
C ASP A 45 -16.33 -14.52 4.37
N TYR A 46 -15.23 -14.76 5.08
CA TYR A 46 -13.96 -15.15 4.48
C TYR A 46 -14.04 -16.50 3.77
N ALA A 47 -14.97 -17.39 4.14
CA ALA A 47 -15.13 -18.67 3.45
C ALA A 47 -15.68 -18.47 2.03
N LYS A 48 -16.51 -17.44 1.82
CA LYS A 48 -16.90 -16.99 0.47
C LYS A 48 -15.75 -16.27 -0.24
N LEU A 49 -15.09 -15.30 0.42
CA LEU A 49 -14.06 -14.46 -0.21
C LEU A 49 -12.82 -15.26 -0.65
N THR A 50 -12.41 -16.27 0.11
CA THR A 50 -11.25 -17.11 -0.22
C THR A 50 -11.47 -18.05 -1.41
N ARG A 51 -12.73 -18.28 -1.81
CA ARG A 51 -13.09 -19.05 -3.02
C ARG A 51 -13.23 -18.18 -4.26
N ALA A 52 -13.18 -16.86 -4.11
CA ALA A 52 -13.26 -15.94 -5.25
C ALA A 52 -12.08 -16.18 -6.20
N GLU A 53 -12.34 -15.96 -7.50
CA GLU A 53 -11.31 -16.09 -8.52
C GLU A 53 -10.19 -15.08 -8.27
N ARG A 54 -8.96 -15.56 -8.45
CA ARG A 54 -7.74 -14.80 -8.28
C ARG A 54 -7.40 -14.11 -9.60
N LEU A 55 -6.85 -12.90 -9.54
CA LEU A 55 -6.38 -12.23 -10.75
C LEU A 55 -5.22 -13.02 -11.37
N GLU A 56 -5.13 -13.04 -12.69
CA GLU A 56 -4.03 -13.75 -13.36
C GLU A 56 -2.67 -13.09 -13.09
N GLY A 57 -1.61 -13.91 -13.11
CA GLY A 57 -0.23 -13.42 -13.09
C GLY A 57 0.35 -13.13 -11.72
N GLU A 58 -0.09 -13.83 -10.67
CA GLU A 58 0.37 -13.59 -9.29
C GLU A 58 1.78 -14.10 -8.96
N GLY A 59 2.33 -14.95 -9.82
CA GLY A 59 3.63 -15.55 -9.63
C GLY A 59 4.77 -14.69 -10.16
N TYR A 60 5.94 -14.81 -9.52
CA TYR A 60 7.18 -14.36 -10.13
C TYR A 60 7.38 -15.06 -11.47
N ALA A 61 7.63 -14.28 -12.52
CA ALA A 61 8.08 -14.85 -13.78
C ALA A 61 9.57 -15.12 -13.69
N ARG A 62 10.00 -16.31 -14.13
CA ARG A 62 11.39 -16.74 -14.05
C ARG A 62 11.96 -17.01 -15.42
N ARG A 63 13.10 -16.40 -15.72
CA ARG A 63 13.92 -16.68 -16.89
C ARG A 63 15.19 -17.39 -16.46
N GLU A 64 15.28 -18.68 -16.77
CA GLU A 64 16.48 -19.46 -16.48
C GLU A 64 17.71 -18.96 -17.26
N ALA A 65 18.88 -19.22 -16.68
CA ALA A 65 20.15 -18.98 -17.36
C ALA A 65 20.24 -19.88 -18.61
N SER A 66 20.72 -19.31 -19.72
CA SER A 66 20.86 -19.99 -21.02
C SER A 66 22.29 -19.95 -21.57
N ALA A 67 23.25 -19.49 -20.77
CA ALA A 67 24.67 -19.46 -21.10
C ALA A 67 25.52 -19.89 -19.89
N PRO A 68 26.71 -20.47 -20.10
CA PRO A 68 27.63 -20.78 -19.01
C PRO A 68 28.19 -19.50 -18.37
N LEU A 69 28.71 -19.62 -17.14
CA LEU A 69 29.37 -18.52 -16.44
C LEU A 69 30.62 -18.07 -17.23
N PRO A 70 30.72 -16.80 -17.63
CA PRO A 70 31.94 -16.27 -18.22
C PRO A 70 33.04 -16.07 -17.17
N ALA A 71 34.28 -15.86 -17.61
CA ALA A 71 35.43 -15.65 -16.72
C ALA A 71 35.24 -14.44 -15.78
N ASN A 72 34.55 -13.39 -16.24
CA ASN A 72 34.25 -12.18 -15.47
C ASN A 72 32.82 -12.17 -14.88
N ALA A 73 32.21 -13.34 -14.66
CA ALA A 73 30.84 -13.44 -14.15
C ALA A 73 30.61 -12.66 -12.84
N ARG A 74 31.61 -12.65 -11.93
CA ARG A 74 31.54 -11.91 -10.66
C ARG A 74 31.39 -10.41 -10.88
N GLU A 75 32.20 -9.82 -11.77
CA GLU A 75 32.14 -8.39 -12.08
C GLU A 75 30.82 -8.01 -12.75
N ILE A 76 30.35 -8.84 -13.69
CA ILE A 76 29.05 -8.61 -14.36
C ILE A 76 27.90 -8.68 -13.35
N GLY A 77 27.91 -9.71 -12.49
CA GLY A 77 26.91 -9.90 -11.45
C GLY A 77 26.86 -8.70 -10.51
N GLN A 78 28.00 -8.29 -9.96
CA GLN A 78 28.09 -7.14 -9.05
C GLN A 78 27.58 -5.86 -9.72
N ALA A 79 27.97 -5.59 -10.97
CA ALA A 79 27.50 -4.42 -11.68
C ALA A 79 25.96 -4.41 -11.85
N TRP A 80 25.32 -5.56 -12.02
CA TRP A 80 23.86 -5.66 -12.07
C TRP A 80 23.21 -5.54 -10.69
N PHE A 81 23.83 -6.13 -9.67
CA PHE A 81 23.41 -5.98 -8.28
C PHE A 81 23.35 -4.50 -7.90
N ASP A 82 24.46 -3.77 -8.10
CA ASP A 82 24.58 -2.36 -7.71
C ASP A 82 23.56 -1.48 -8.45
N ARG A 83 23.33 -1.74 -9.75
CA ARG A 83 22.32 -1.00 -10.55
C ARG A 83 20.91 -1.19 -9.98
N LEU A 84 20.57 -2.42 -9.61
CA LEU A 84 19.24 -2.75 -9.09
C LEU A 84 19.06 -2.24 -7.66
N GLU A 85 20.10 -2.32 -6.83
CA GLU A 85 20.11 -1.75 -5.48
C GLU A 85 19.91 -0.23 -5.54
N ALA A 86 20.67 0.47 -6.39
CA ALA A 86 20.53 1.91 -6.59
C ALA A 86 19.15 2.32 -7.13
N ALA A 87 18.46 1.42 -7.84
CA ALA A 87 17.09 1.62 -8.31
C ALA A 87 16.02 1.16 -7.31
N HIS A 88 16.40 0.69 -6.12
CA HIS A 88 15.51 0.07 -5.12
C HIS A 88 14.66 -1.08 -5.71
N ALA A 89 15.24 -1.81 -6.67
CA ALA A 89 14.60 -2.88 -7.42
C ALA A 89 15.28 -4.25 -7.22
N LEU A 90 16.29 -4.33 -6.36
CA LEU A 90 16.90 -5.60 -5.96
C LEU A 90 16.06 -6.25 -4.84
N LEU A 91 15.59 -7.47 -5.05
CA LEU A 91 14.86 -8.24 -4.02
C LEU A 91 15.69 -9.36 -3.42
N GLY A 92 16.64 -9.90 -4.18
CA GLY A 92 17.53 -10.96 -3.74
C GLY A 92 18.55 -11.34 -4.81
N ALA A 93 19.62 -11.99 -4.37
CA ALA A 93 20.65 -12.54 -5.25
C ALA A 93 21.10 -13.92 -4.76
N GLY A 94 21.22 -14.86 -5.69
CA GLY A 94 21.82 -16.17 -5.48
C GLY A 94 23.26 -16.19 -6.00
N TYR A 95 24.15 -16.85 -5.25
CA TYR A 95 25.57 -16.93 -5.55
C TYR A 95 25.96 -18.37 -5.86
N ASP A 96 26.96 -18.55 -6.72
CA ASP A 96 27.63 -19.83 -6.88
C ASP A 96 28.39 -20.20 -5.59
N GLY A 97 28.31 -21.46 -5.18
CA GLY A 97 28.90 -21.94 -3.92
C GLY A 97 28.09 -21.58 -2.65
N LYS A 98 28.78 -21.48 -1.50
CA LYS A 98 28.16 -21.34 -0.17
C LYS A 98 28.26 -19.94 0.45
N GLY A 99 28.68 -18.92 -0.29
CA GLY A 99 28.91 -17.59 0.27
C GLY A 99 28.94 -16.48 -0.78
N PRO A 100 29.00 -15.21 -0.35
CA PRO A 100 28.90 -14.04 -1.22
C PRO A 100 30.13 -13.82 -2.12
N ASP A 101 31.20 -14.60 -1.93
CA ASP A 101 32.41 -14.51 -2.75
C ASP A 101 32.26 -15.13 -4.14
N GLY A 102 31.22 -15.94 -4.35
CA GLY A 102 30.89 -16.55 -5.64
C GLY A 102 30.36 -15.57 -6.67
N ALA A 103 30.29 -16.00 -7.93
CA ALA A 103 29.59 -15.23 -8.96
C ALA A 103 28.08 -15.27 -8.72
N ILE A 104 27.39 -14.16 -8.99
CA ILE A 104 25.92 -14.13 -8.93
C ILE A 104 25.36 -14.98 -10.08
N THR A 105 24.52 -15.95 -9.74
CA THR A 105 23.86 -16.88 -10.68
C THR A 105 22.37 -16.63 -10.80
N GLN A 106 21.76 -15.96 -9.83
CA GLN A 106 20.35 -15.57 -9.85
C GLN A 106 20.18 -14.16 -9.28
N ILE A 107 19.26 -13.39 -9.86
CA ILE A 107 18.80 -12.12 -9.30
C ILE A 107 17.27 -12.06 -9.35
N ASP A 108 16.64 -11.71 -8.24
CA ASP A 108 15.21 -11.42 -8.15
C ASP A 108 14.99 -9.91 -8.16
N VAL A 109 14.11 -9.45 -9.06
CA VAL A 109 13.95 -8.04 -9.43
C VAL A 109 12.54 -7.56 -9.09
N GLY A 110 12.44 -6.41 -8.41
CA GLY A 110 11.21 -5.74 -8.00
C GLY A 110 10.48 -5.00 -9.11
N MET A 111 10.72 -5.37 -10.36
CA MET A 111 10.07 -4.82 -11.55
C MET A 111 9.33 -5.92 -12.29
N THR A 112 8.29 -5.55 -13.05
CA THR A 112 7.68 -6.48 -14.00
C THR A 112 8.64 -6.83 -15.13
N GLN A 113 8.37 -7.91 -15.87
CA GLN A 113 9.21 -8.30 -17.00
C GLN A 113 9.34 -7.18 -18.05
N SER A 114 8.24 -6.50 -18.36
CA SER A 114 8.21 -5.42 -19.34
C SER A 114 8.95 -4.18 -18.84
N ASP A 115 8.82 -3.85 -17.55
CA ASP A 115 9.51 -2.73 -16.93
C ASP A 115 11.01 -2.98 -16.83
N PHE A 116 11.44 -4.17 -16.42
CA PHE A 116 12.85 -4.53 -16.36
C PHE A 116 13.50 -4.49 -17.75
N ALA A 117 12.84 -5.04 -18.77
CA ALA A 117 13.33 -5.02 -20.15
C ALA A 117 13.43 -3.58 -20.70
N ARG A 118 12.44 -2.74 -20.41
CA ARG A 118 12.43 -1.32 -20.77
C ARG A 118 13.55 -0.56 -20.05
N TRP A 119 13.67 -0.71 -18.74
CA TRP A 119 14.70 -0.05 -17.93
C TRP A 119 16.11 -0.40 -18.42
N ALA A 120 16.38 -1.69 -18.67
CA ALA A 120 17.67 -2.12 -19.22
C ALA A 120 17.96 -1.51 -20.60
N ARG A 121 16.97 -1.51 -21.50
CA ARG A 121 17.10 -0.94 -22.85
C ARG A 121 17.32 0.57 -22.82
N ASP A 122 16.54 1.30 -22.02
CA ASP A 122 16.59 2.75 -21.96
C ASP A 122 17.94 3.25 -21.40
N ASN A 123 18.63 2.42 -20.61
CA ASN A 123 20.00 2.67 -20.14
C ASN A 123 21.11 2.05 -21.04
N GLY A 124 20.75 1.45 -22.17
CA GLY A 124 21.71 0.82 -23.09
C GLY A 124 22.42 -0.41 -22.52
N TRP A 125 21.83 -1.10 -21.55
CA TRP A 125 22.43 -2.25 -20.88
C TRP A 125 22.04 -3.57 -21.53
N ASN A 126 23.02 -4.46 -21.67
CA ASN A 126 22.81 -5.83 -22.13
C ASN A 126 22.54 -6.74 -20.92
N VAL A 127 21.32 -7.31 -20.85
CA VAL A 127 20.96 -8.24 -19.78
C VAL A 127 21.69 -9.59 -20.00
N PRO A 128 22.54 -10.04 -19.05
CA PRO A 128 23.35 -11.24 -19.23
C PRO A 128 22.50 -12.51 -19.22
N LYS A 129 22.91 -13.48 -20.05
CA LYS A 129 22.24 -14.77 -20.23
C LYS A 129 22.70 -15.85 -19.23
N HIS A 130 23.81 -15.64 -18.52
CA HIS A 130 24.33 -16.57 -17.52
C HIS A 130 23.73 -16.37 -16.12
N ILE A 131 22.94 -15.31 -15.94
CA ILE A 131 22.17 -15.05 -14.72
C ILE A 131 20.73 -15.48 -14.97
N ALA A 132 20.15 -16.23 -14.02
CA ALA A 132 18.72 -16.47 -13.95
C ALA A 132 18.01 -15.25 -13.34
N TRP A 133 16.89 -14.85 -13.92
CA TRP A 133 16.18 -13.63 -13.51
C TRP A 133 14.77 -13.97 -13.04
N GLY A 134 14.48 -13.69 -11.77
CA GLY A 134 13.13 -13.61 -11.26
C GLY A 134 12.62 -12.18 -11.37
N VAL A 135 11.42 -11.97 -11.89
CA VAL A 135 10.80 -10.64 -11.99
C VAL A 135 9.44 -10.65 -11.31
N ALA A 136 9.15 -9.58 -10.57
CA ALA A 136 7.93 -9.45 -9.80
C ALA A 136 6.67 -9.46 -10.69
N PRO A 137 5.54 -9.98 -10.18
CA PRO A 137 4.25 -9.91 -10.87
C PRO A 137 3.75 -8.47 -10.99
N ALA A 138 2.77 -8.22 -11.86
CA ALA A 138 2.15 -6.89 -11.96
C ALA A 138 1.33 -6.53 -10.70
N MET A 139 1.25 -5.24 -10.36
CA MET A 139 0.21 -4.75 -9.44
C MET A 139 -1.06 -4.53 -10.26
N ASN A 140 -1.93 -5.53 -10.27
CA ASN A 140 -3.16 -5.53 -11.05
C ASN A 140 -4.21 -4.55 -10.52
N LEU A 141 -4.14 -4.16 -9.25
CA LEU A 141 -5.03 -3.18 -8.63
C LEU A 141 -4.31 -1.85 -8.29
N PRO A 142 -5.05 -0.72 -8.27
CA PRO A 142 -4.52 0.55 -7.78
C PRO A 142 -4.16 0.47 -6.29
N ALA A 143 -3.31 1.39 -5.83
CA ALA A 143 -2.97 1.50 -4.41
C ALA A 143 -4.19 1.89 -3.56
N VAL A 144 -5.06 2.73 -4.10
CA VAL A 144 -6.33 3.14 -3.48
C VAL A 144 -7.38 3.16 -4.58
N SER A 145 -8.50 2.49 -4.37
CA SER A 145 -9.64 2.54 -5.29
C SER A 145 -10.34 3.90 -5.26
N ASP A 146 -11.09 4.22 -6.31
CA ASP A 146 -11.90 5.44 -6.36
C ASP A 146 -12.99 5.47 -5.27
N SER A 147 -13.45 4.31 -4.80
CA SER A 147 -14.46 4.20 -3.74
C SER A 147 -13.90 4.54 -2.35
N ALA A 148 -12.62 4.26 -2.11
CA ALA A 148 -11.96 4.49 -0.83
C ALA A 148 -11.28 5.86 -0.75
N LYS A 149 -10.82 6.39 -1.89
CA LYS A 149 -10.04 7.64 -1.97
C LYS A 149 -10.67 8.84 -1.26
N PRO A 150 -11.99 9.10 -1.32
CA PRO A 150 -12.58 10.28 -0.68
C PRO A 150 -12.52 10.27 0.86
N GLY A 151 -12.37 9.10 1.48
CA GLY A 151 -12.43 8.99 2.94
C GLY A 151 -11.08 9.02 3.65
N ILE A 152 -9.96 9.16 2.93
CA ILE A 152 -8.62 9.13 3.51
C ILE A 152 -7.87 10.44 3.28
N ARG A 153 -6.99 10.79 4.22
CA ARG A 153 -6.07 11.93 4.10
C ARG A 153 -4.82 11.53 3.32
N PHE A 154 -4.30 10.33 3.61
CA PHE A 154 -3.05 9.84 3.06
C PHE A 154 -3.06 8.31 3.04
N TRP A 155 -2.47 7.71 2.00
CA TRP A 155 -2.25 6.27 1.92
C TRP A 155 -0.79 5.94 2.24
N PRO A 156 -0.48 5.38 3.42
CA PRO A 156 0.89 5.17 3.86
C PRO A 156 1.43 3.82 3.38
N ALA A 157 1.83 3.74 2.12
CA ALA A 157 2.41 2.52 1.57
C ALA A 157 3.72 2.78 0.83
N SER A 158 4.59 1.78 0.84
CA SER A 158 5.85 1.77 0.07
C SER A 158 5.57 1.87 -1.43
N SER A 159 6.41 2.63 -2.14
CA SER A 159 6.48 2.60 -3.61
C SER A 159 7.34 1.46 -4.14
N ALA A 160 8.24 0.91 -3.31
CA ALA A 160 9.07 -0.24 -3.62
C ALA A 160 8.35 -1.55 -3.31
N ARG A 161 8.74 -2.61 -4.03
CA ARG A 161 8.29 -3.97 -3.78
C ARG A 161 8.81 -4.50 -2.46
N THR A 162 8.06 -5.43 -1.89
CA THR A 162 8.50 -6.17 -0.71
C THR A 162 9.61 -7.15 -1.09
N GLY A 163 10.79 -6.96 -0.50
CA GLY A 163 11.92 -7.90 -0.62
C GLY A 163 11.82 -9.06 0.38
N ALA A 164 12.94 -9.75 0.61
CA ALA A 164 13.02 -10.79 1.64
C ALA A 164 12.62 -10.24 3.03
N GLN A 165 11.82 -11.02 3.78
CA GLN A 165 11.28 -10.59 5.06
C GLN A 165 11.52 -11.63 6.15
N ASN A 166 11.53 -11.16 7.40
CA ASN A 166 11.39 -12.05 8.55
C ASN A 166 9.93 -12.51 8.64
N GLU A 167 9.73 -13.80 8.94
CA GLU A 167 8.41 -14.44 8.91
C GLU A 167 7.88 -14.77 10.31
N ALA A 168 8.40 -14.14 11.37
CA ALA A 168 7.83 -14.35 12.70
C ALA A 168 6.39 -13.81 12.71
N LEU A 169 5.45 -14.59 13.22
CA LEU A 169 4.05 -14.18 13.26
C LEU A 169 3.86 -13.08 14.31
N ILE A 170 3.54 -11.88 13.85
CA ILE A 170 3.16 -10.73 14.68
C ILE A 170 1.65 -10.56 14.57
N TYR A 171 1.03 -10.04 15.64
CA TYR A 171 -0.39 -9.74 15.70
C TYR A 171 -0.64 -8.30 16.12
N GLY A 172 -1.80 -7.77 15.74
CA GLY A 172 -2.27 -6.45 16.13
C GLY A 172 -3.51 -6.05 15.35
N LYS A 173 -3.69 -4.75 15.12
CA LYS A 173 -4.86 -4.19 14.44
C LYS A 173 -4.48 -2.91 13.72
N VAL A 174 -5.13 -2.65 12.59
CA VAL A 174 -5.04 -1.37 11.89
C VAL A 174 -6.41 -0.73 11.81
N GLU A 175 -6.53 0.52 12.24
CA GLU A 175 -7.75 1.32 12.28
C GLU A 175 -7.64 2.53 11.36
N LEU A 176 -8.78 3.01 10.87
CA LEU A 176 -8.88 4.31 10.23
C LEU A 176 -9.43 5.33 11.23
N ARG A 177 -8.76 6.45 11.43
CA ARG A 177 -9.21 7.54 12.32
C ARG A 177 -9.04 8.85 11.59
N ASP A 178 -10.15 9.52 11.29
CA ASP A 178 -10.18 10.78 10.54
C ASP A 178 -9.30 10.73 9.27
N GLY A 179 -9.42 9.65 8.50
CA GLY A 179 -8.69 9.45 7.25
C GLY A 179 -7.22 9.05 7.39
N CYS A 180 -6.73 8.82 8.60
CA CYS A 180 -5.36 8.37 8.90
C CYS A 180 -5.34 6.95 9.46
N PHE A 181 -4.30 6.19 9.13
CA PHE A 181 -4.18 4.78 9.49
C PHE A 181 -3.35 4.62 10.75
N TRP A 182 -3.94 4.02 11.77
CA TRP A 182 -3.32 3.78 13.07
C TRP A 182 -3.15 2.30 13.29
N ALA A 183 -2.01 1.86 13.78
CA ALA A 183 -1.71 0.48 14.05
C ALA A 183 -1.29 0.26 15.51
N THR A 184 -1.61 -0.93 16.01
CA THR A 184 -1.10 -1.48 17.27
C THR A 184 -0.26 -2.71 16.99
N HIS A 185 0.74 -2.96 17.83
CA HIS A 185 1.40 -4.25 17.94
C HIS A 185 0.89 -4.90 19.24
N GLY A 186 0.25 -6.05 19.12
CA GLY A 186 -0.35 -6.74 20.25
C GLY A 186 -1.80 -6.32 20.53
N ASP A 187 -2.26 -6.52 21.77
CA ASP A 187 -3.63 -6.24 22.22
C ASP A 187 -3.84 -4.79 22.72
N GLY A 188 -2.90 -3.88 22.42
CA GLY A 188 -2.94 -2.49 22.87
C GLY A 188 -3.73 -1.56 21.97
N GLU A 189 -3.79 -0.29 22.36
CA GLU A 189 -4.35 0.80 21.54
C GLU A 189 -3.51 1.02 20.29
N ALA A 190 -4.17 1.35 19.17
CA ALA A 190 -3.46 1.76 17.95
C ALA A 190 -2.89 3.17 18.12
N ASP A 191 -1.62 3.25 18.51
CA ASP A 191 -0.91 4.48 18.90
C ASP A 191 0.20 4.90 17.92
N LYS A 192 0.38 4.12 16.84
CA LYS A 192 1.39 4.36 15.79
C LYS A 192 0.74 4.57 14.45
N LEU A 193 1.37 5.33 13.56
CA LEU A 193 0.91 5.45 12.17
C LEU A 193 1.27 4.18 11.40
N ALA A 194 0.29 3.54 10.78
CA ALA A 194 0.51 2.34 9.99
C ALA A 194 1.30 2.67 8.72
N PHE A 195 2.18 1.77 8.30
CA PHE A 195 2.83 1.82 6.98
C PHE A 195 2.82 0.45 6.32
N PHE A 196 2.32 0.38 5.09
CA PHE A 196 2.07 -0.85 4.37
C PHE A 196 3.13 -1.14 3.31
N HIS A 197 3.22 -2.41 2.92
CA HIS A 197 3.93 -2.81 1.71
C HIS A 197 3.25 -2.28 0.46
N GLY A 198 4.02 -2.16 -0.63
CA GLY A 198 3.50 -1.68 -1.91
C GLY A 198 2.44 -2.60 -2.50
N GLU A 199 2.46 -3.89 -2.18
CA GLU A 199 1.48 -4.91 -2.58
C GLU A 199 0.11 -4.70 -1.96
N ILE A 200 -0.01 -3.89 -0.91
CA ILE A 200 -1.29 -3.64 -0.24
C ILE A 200 -2.01 -2.49 -0.89
N GLY A 201 -3.28 -2.71 -1.18
CA GLY A 201 -4.22 -1.72 -1.67
C GLY A 201 -5.36 -1.48 -0.70
N LEU A 202 -6.00 -0.32 -0.83
CA LEU A 202 -7.20 0.04 -0.08
C LEU A 202 -8.42 0.08 -0.99
N ASP A 203 -9.51 -0.54 -0.54
CA ASP A 203 -10.81 -0.48 -1.21
C ASP A 203 -11.95 -0.38 -0.19
N ARG A 204 -13.20 -0.30 -0.66
CA ARG A 204 -14.41 -0.49 0.14
C ARG A 204 -15.16 -1.72 -0.34
N ASP A 205 -15.65 -2.53 0.58
CA ASP A 205 -16.52 -3.65 0.24
C ASP A 205 -17.98 -3.23 0.02
N GLU A 206 -18.82 -4.19 -0.36
CA GLU A 206 -20.24 -4.00 -0.63
C GLU A 206 -21.04 -3.55 0.61
N GLU A 207 -20.54 -3.85 1.81
CA GLU A 207 -21.12 -3.41 3.09
C GLU A 207 -20.61 -2.01 3.49
N GLY A 208 -19.69 -1.44 2.71
CA GLY A 208 -19.16 -0.09 2.88
C GLY A 208 -17.96 0.01 3.83
N PHE A 209 -17.41 -1.10 4.30
CA PHE A 209 -16.20 -1.11 5.15
C PHE A 209 -14.94 -0.92 4.31
N TYR A 210 -13.96 -0.21 4.86
CA TYR A 210 -12.62 -0.13 4.30
C TYR A 210 -11.89 -1.47 4.45
N ILE A 211 -11.33 -1.94 3.35
CA ILE A 211 -10.67 -3.24 3.26
C ILE A 211 -9.27 -3.12 2.67
N LEU A 212 -8.39 -4.00 3.13
CA LEU A 212 -7.07 -4.23 2.57
C LEU A 212 -7.17 -5.31 1.49
N LYS A 213 -6.57 -5.01 0.33
CA LYS A 213 -6.52 -5.88 -0.84
C LYS A 213 -5.07 -6.26 -1.13
N ASP A 214 -4.82 -7.50 -1.56
CA ASP A 214 -3.61 -7.80 -2.31
C ASP A 214 -3.76 -7.23 -3.72
N ARG A 215 -2.85 -6.33 -4.11
CA ARG A 215 -2.86 -5.69 -5.42
C ARG A 215 -2.38 -6.59 -6.53
N VAL A 216 -1.68 -7.68 -6.21
CA VAL A 216 -1.26 -8.67 -7.18
C VAL A 216 -2.44 -9.58 -7.49
N GLY A 217 -2.96 -10.27 -6.48
CA GLY A 217 -3.97 -11.29 -6.67
C GLY A 217 -5.42 -10.86 -6.55
N GLY A 218 -5.66 -9.66 -6.03
CA GLY A 218 -7.00 -9.12 -5.84
C GLY A 218 -7.76 -9.72 -4.66
N GLN A 219 -7.13 -10.50 -3.78
CA GLN A 219 -7.80 -11.05 -2.60
C GLN A 219 -8.09 -9.93 -1.59
N THR A 220 -9.19 -10.08 -0.87
CA THR A 220 -9.42 -9.30 0.36
C THR A 220 -8.65 -9.94 1.51
N LEU A 221 -7.80 -9.15 2.17
CA LEU A 221 -6.91 -9.58 3.23
C LEU A 221 -7.53 -9.34 4.61
N ALA A 222 -8.09 -8.15 4.83
CA ALA A 222 -8.73 -7.75 6.09
C ALA A 222 -9.71 -6.58 5.87
N ARG A 223 -10.72 -6.40 6.71
CA ARG A 223 -11.31 -5.07 6.96
C ARG A 223 -10.47 -4.33 8.01
N LEU A 224 -10.36 -3.01 7.89
CA LEU A 224 -9.75 -2.21 8.96
C LEU A 224 -10.55 -2.37 10.27
N GLY A 225 -9.86 -2.41 11.40
CA GLY A 225 -10.46 -2.62 12.72
C GLY A 225 -10.63 -4.09 13.13
N GLU A 226 -10.36 -5.05 12.24
CA GLU A 226 -10.25 -6.45 12.62
C GLU A 226 -8.91 -6.76 13.32
N PRO A 227 -8.85 -7.80 14.18
CA PRO A 227 -7.59 -8.41 14.59
C PRO A 227 -6.86 -9.00 13.37
N MET A 228 -5.60 -8.63 13.20
CA MET A 228 -4.77 -9.00 12.05
C MET A 228 -3.47 -9.67 12.49
N ASN A 229 -2.89 -10.45 11.57
CA ASN A 229 -1.55 -10.99 11.68
C ASN A 229 -0.70 -10.55 10.47
N TRP A 230 0.61 -10.45 10.67
CA TRP A 230 1.59 -10.22 9.60
C TRP A 230 2.96 -10.82 9.97
N GLY A 231 3.79 -11.08 8.97
CA GLY A 231 5.17 -11.51 9.18
C GLY A 231 6.06 -10.37 9.67
N GLY A 232 6.98 -10.64 10.58
CA GLY A 232 7.95 -9.64 10.98
C GLY A 232 9.21 -10.07 11.75
N PRO A 233 10.02 -9.09 12.18
CA PRO A 233 9.77 -7.64 12.03
C PRO A 233 9.76 -7.24 10.54
N PRO A 234 8.68 -6.58 10.06
CA PRO A 234 8.57 -6.22 8.66
C PRO A 234 9.47 -5.01 8.36
N SER A 235 9.95 -4.96 7.13
CA SER A 235 10.73 -3.83 6.62
C SER A 235 10.11 -3.33 5.33
N ALA A 236 10.00 -2.02 5.21
CA ALA A 236 9.55 -1.35 4.00
C ALA A 236 10.46 -0.15 3.72
N TYR A 237 10.66 0.16 2.44
CA TYR A 237 11.28 1.43 2.07
C TYR A 237 10.27 2.56 2.29
N ILE A 238 10.68 3.57 3.08
CA ILE A 238 9.90 4.78 3.31
C ILE A 238 10.72 5.95 2.78
N ALA A 239 10.31 6.49 1.63
CA ALA A 239 10.99 7.65 1.07
C ALA A 239 10.84 8.86 2.02
N PRO A 240 11.88 9.71 2.19
CA PRO A 240 11.82 10.85 3.10
C PRO A 240 10.63 11.78 2.89
N GLU A 241 10.27 12.02 1.63
CA GLU A 241 9.10 12.81 1.24
C GLU A 241 7.78 12.14 1.61
N THR A 242 7.70 10.81 1.51
CA THR A 242 6.52 10.03 1.93
C THR A 242 6.36 10.09 3.45
N ALA A 243 7.44 9.94 4.22
CA ALA A 243 7.41 10.07 5.67
C ALA A 243 6.97 11.48 6.10
N LYS A 244 7.51 12.52 5.45
CA LYS A 244 7.11 13.91 5.70
C LYS A 244 5.64 14.14 5.39
N ALA A 245 5.15 13.69 4.22
CA ALA A 245 3.77 13.85 3.83
C ALA A 245 2.79 13.10 4.75
N LEU A 246 3.19 11.91 5.24
CA LEU A 246 2.42 11.17 6.24
C LEU A 246 2.29 11.98 7.53
N HIS A 247 3.38 12.51 8.07
CA HIS A 247 3.32 13.30 9.30
C HIS A 247 2.57 14.62 9.13
N GLU A 248 2.73 15.29 7.98
CA GLU A 248 1.97 16.51 7.67
C GLU A 248 0.46 16.26 7.58
N ALA A 249 0.05 15.08 7.09
CA ALA A 249 -1.35 14.72 6.97
C ALA A 249 -1.97 14.16 8.26
N CYS A 250 -1.18 13.43 9.06
CA CYS A 250 -1.69 12.56 10.13
C CYS A 250 -1.07 12.79 11.52
N GLY A 251 -0.14 13.74 11.65
CA GLY A 251 0.59 14.05 12.88
C GLY A 251 1.90 13.28 13.05
N ASP A 252 2.65 13.61 14.10
CA ASP A 252 4.04 13.16 14.29
C ASP A 252 4.17 11.86 15.12
N ALA A 253 3.14 11.01 15.15
CA ALA A 253 3.21 9.75 15.89
C ALA A 253 4.22 8.78 15.23
N PRO A 254 4.88 7.89 16.01
CA PRO A 254 5.84 6.95 15.44
C PRO A 254 5.21 6.07 14.36
N VAL A 255 5.96 5.83 13.29
CA VAL A 255 5.53 4.95 12.19
C VAL A 255 5.80 3.49 12.56
N LEU A 256 4.79 2.65 12.38
CA LEU A 256 4.89 1.19 12.46
C LEU A 256 4.71 0.60 11.06
N VAL A 257 5.75 -0.07 10.56
CA VAL A 257 5.59 -0.92 9.37
C VAL A 257 4.74 -2.12 9.78
N VAL A 258 3.56 -2.22 9.19
CA VAL A 258 2.64 -3.37 9.33
C VAL A 258 2.88 -4.36 8.19
N GLY A 259 3.37 -3.87 7.06
CA GLY A 259 3.72 -4.71 5.91
C GLY A 259 2.48 -5.20 5.18
N SER A 260 2.24 -6.52 5.18
CA SER A 260 1.13 -7.18 4.49
C SER A 260 0.19 -7.88 5.49
N PRO A 261 -0.62 -7.13 6.25
CA PRO A 261 -1.50 -7.72 7.24
C PRO A 261 -2.69 -8.45 6.62
N GLU A 262 -3.10 -9.53 7.27
CA GLU A 262 -4.33 -10.26 6.97
C GLU A 262 -5.16 -10.47 8.23
N SER A 263 -6.48 -10.56 8.08
CA SER A 263 -7.38 -10.84 9.19
C SER A 263 -7.05 -12.18 9.80
N ARG A 264 -7.02 -12.24 11.14
CA ARG A 264 -6.86 -13.49 11.88
C ARG A 264 -7.98 -14.48 11.53
N GLU A 265 -9.19 -13.98 11.27
CA GLU A 265 -10.34 -14.82 10.89
C GLU A 265 -10.19 -15.37 9.47
N ARG A 266 -9.61 -14.59 8.56
CA ARG A 266 -9.23 -15.08 7.24
C ARG A 266 -8.21 -16.21 7.34
N PHE A 267 -7.15 -16.01 8.13
CA PHE A 267 -6.12 -17.04 8.35
C PHE A 267 -6.71 -18.32 8.94
N ALA A 268 -7.55 -18.19 9.98
CA ALA A 268 -8.23 -19.31 10.62
C ALA A 268 -9.22 -20.03 9.69
N THR A 269 -9.78 -19.33 8.71
CA THR A 269 -10.64 -19.93 7.68
C THR A 269 -9.85 -20.79 6.69
N ILE A 270 -8.63 -20.37 6.32
CA ILE A 270 -7.74 -21.13 5.43
C ILE A 270 -7.09 -22.30 6.17
N TYR A 271 -6.77 -22.10 7.44
CA TYR A 271 -6.12 -23.09 8.29
C TYR A 271 -6.99 -23.43 9.51
N PRO A 272 -8.12 -24.14 9.37
CA PRO A 272 -9.07 -24.38 10.47
C PRO A 272 -8.45 -24.97 11.75
N HIS A 273 -7.42 -25.80 11.61
CA HIS A 273 -6.70 -26.43 12.72
C HIS A 273 -6.04 -25.42 13.68
N VAL A 274 -5.86 -24.16 13.28
CA VAL A 274 -5.29 -23.11 14.16
C VAL A 274 -6.33 -22.54 15.14
N ARG A 275 -7.63 -22.77 14.91
CA ARG A 275 -8.69 -22.40 15.87
C ARG A 275 -8.67 -23.31 17.10
N ASP A 276 -8.34 -24.58 16.87
CA ASP A 276 -8.44 -25.65 17.85
C ASP A 276 -7.05 -26.17 18.25
N GLN A 277 -6.10 -25.27 18.53
CA GLN A 277 -4.80 -25.70 19.07
C GLN A 277 -5.00 -26.37 20.42
N GLU A 278 -5.03 -27.71 20.44
CA GLU A 278 -4.88 -28.48 21.67
C GLU A 278 -3.52 -28.10 22.29
N ALA A 279 -3.54 -27.75 23.58
CA ALA A 279 -2.31 -27.50 24.30
C ALA A 279 -1.40 -28.74 24.16
N PRO A 280 -0.10 -28.56 23.86
CA PRO A 280 0.81 -29.69 23.81
C PRO A 280 0.75 -30.42 25.15
N PRO A 281 0.83 -31.77 25.15
CA PRO A 281 0.83 -32.53 26.39
C PRO A 281 1.96 -32.02 27.30
N PRO A 282 1.74 -31.96 28.63
CA PRO A 282 2.79 -31.52 29.54
C PRO A 282 4.05 -32.38 29.34
N PRO A 283 5.25 -31.80 29.54
CA PRO A 283 6.48 -32.58 29.46
C PRO A 283 6.44 -33.76 30.45
N PRO A 284 7.08 -34.89 30.12
CA PRO A 284 7.16 -36.02 31.04
C PRO A 284 7.71 -35.56 32.39
N THR A 285 7.03 -35.92 33.47
CA THR A 285 7.61 -35.81 34.81
C THR A 285 8.57 -36.99 35.00
N ASP A 286 9.87 -36.71 35.07
CA ASP A 286 10.88 -37.67 35.52
C ASP A 286 10.75 -37.99 37.01
#